data_AF-A0AB34H5Q0-F1
#
_entry.id   AF-A0AB34H5Q0-F1
#
_cell.length_a   1.000
_cell.length_b   1.000
_cell.length_c   1.000
_cell.angle_alpha   90.00
_cell.angle_beta   90.00
_cell.angle_gamma   90.00
#
_symmetry.space_group_name_H-M   'P 1'
#
loop_
_entity.id
_entity.type
_entity.pdbx_description
1 polymer ?
#
loop_
_entity_poly.entity_id
_entity_poly.type
_entity_poly.pdbx_seq_one_letter_code
_entity_poly.pdbx_strand_id
1 'polypeptide(L)'
;MCRGSEVYDVVAEEEEVWLERGLRSGKGGSRKSGSELHSKGKHWKTDGISNVSYKSEDRLITFSLETLGPVTLIQDAHVNMPYQSWELRPLDVNKVLLTVTTVLTEIQIQIKENLCMLASIKLNDKKHSSILEEKWMTPVSFIIALKEAGLNIFPTGHSHFYVVINYKVREHLPKEEPIQKPNWTLLMFSGDRAQSLKINESSDAFSEALKEETEFHSTLYHMVKDFASKEAMKKVRCSSCQFVDSVCHMLLSTRLLSYS
;
A
#
# COMPACT_ATOMS: atom_id res chain seq x y z
N MET A 1 35.31 -32.28 -20.59
CA MET A 1 35.74 -31.20 -19.67
C MET A 1 35.09 -29.92 -20.15
N CYS A 2 33.82 -29.72 -19.80
CA CYS A 2 33.05 -28.53 -20.18
C CYS A 2 32.61 -27.88 -18.87
N ARG A 3 33.43 -26.94 -18.38
CA ARG A 3 33.00 -25.96 -17.37
C ARG A 3 32.33 -24.84 -18.15
N GLY A 4 31.00 -24.88 -18.21
CA GLY A 4 30.18 -23.75 -18.61
C GLY A 4 29.21 -23.49 -17.47
N SER A 5 29.64 -22.71 -16.47
CA SER A 5 28.71 -22.09 -15.54
C SER A 5 28.20 -20.84 -16.23
N GLU A 6 27.12 -20.97 -17.00
CA GLU A 6 26.44 -19.81 -17.54
C GLU A 6 25.54 -19.24 -16.45
N VAL A 7 25.81 -17.98 -16.10
CA VAL A 7 25.04 -17.17 -15.16
C VAL A 7 23.96 -16.47 -15.99
N TYR A 8 22.70 -16.71 -15.66
CA TYR A 8 21.58 -16.05 -16.34
C TYR A 8 21.02 -14.95 -15.45
N ASP A 9 21.03 -13.72 -15.96
CA ASP A 9 20.31 -12.57 -15.40
C ASP A 9 18.90 -12.57 -15.99
N VAL A 10 17.87 -12.67 -15.14
CA VAL A 10 16.48 -12.68 -15.60
C VAL A 10 15.78 -11.41 -15.14
N VAL A 11 15.30 -10.63 -16.12
CA VAL A 11 14.32 -9.54 -15.95
C VAL A 11 12.96 -10.15 -16.28
N ALA A 12 12.06 -10.22 -15.29
CA ALA A 12 10.78 -10.92 -15.42
C ALA A 12 9.69 -10.01 -16.04
N GLU A 13 9.03 -10.50 -17.09
CA GLU A 13 7.73 -10.01 -17.59
C GLU A 13 6.66 -11.09 -17.29
N GLU A 14 5.45 -10.63 -16.94
CA GLU A 14 4.33 -11.39 -16.34
C GLU A 14 3.62 -12.39 -17.29
N GLU A 15 3.02 -13.45 -16.72
CA GLU A 15 1.62 -13.89 -16.99
C GLU A 15 1.11 -14.90 -15.91
N GLU A 16 -0.16 -14.80 -15.52
CA GLU A 16 -0.84 -15.56 -14.43
C GLU A 16 -1.30 -17.00 -14.81
N VAL A 17 -1.42 -17.90 -13.79
CA VAL A 17 -2.56 -18.84 -13.50
C VAL A 17 -2.21 -19.82 -12.34
N TRP A 18 -3.17 -20.07 -11.44
CA TRP A 18 -3.11 -20.79 -10.14
C TRP A 18 -3.19 -22.34 -10.16
N LEU A 19 -2.69 -23.01 -9.11
CA LEU A 19 -3.47 -23.94 -8.25
C LEU A 19 -2.74 -24.41 -6.96
N GLU A 20 -3.46 -24.33 -5.83
CA GLU A 20 -3.12 -24.84 -4.50
C GLU A 20 -3.04 -26.38 -4.42
N ARG A 21 -2.14 -26.91 -3.57
CA ARG A 21 -2.42 -27.81 -2.42
C ARG A 21 -1.15 -28.53 -1.94
N GLY A 22 -0.81 -28.33 -0.66
CA GLY A 22 0.23 -29.11 0.04
C GLY A 22 0.44 -28.61 1.48
N LEU A 23 -0.38 -29.11 2.41
CA LEU A 23 -0.35 -28.78 3.84
C LEU A 23 0.96 -29.15 4.56
N ARG A 24 1.36 -28.26 5.50
CA ARG A 24 2.02 -28.49 6.80
C ARG A 24 3.26 -29.38 6.86
N SER A 25 4.42 -28.76 7.09
CA SER A 25 5.28 -29.02 8.27
C SER A 25 6.52 -28.11 8.25
N GLY A 26 6.85 -27.50 9.39
CA GLY A 26 8.23 -27.16 9.74
C GLY A 26 8.74 -25.75 9.42
N LYS A 27 8.71 -24.89 10.45
CA LYS A 27 9.69 -23.85 10.85
C LYS A 27 10.40 -23.03 9.75
N GLY A 28 10.15 -21.72 9.79
CA GLY A 28 11.17 -20.66 9.79
C GLY A 28 12.05 -20.52 8.55
N GLY A 29 11.72 -19.56 7.68
CA GLY A 29 12.60 -19.09 6.61
C GLY A 29 11.79 -18.62 5.41
N SER A 30 11.94 -17.35 5.04
CA SER A 30 11.33 -16.76 3.84
C SER A 30 11.88 -17.51 2.62
N ARG A 31 11.04 -18.33 1.98
CA ARG A 31 11.40 -19.16 0.82
C ARG A 31 10.96 -18.45 -0.46
N LYS A 32 11.92 -17.97 -1.25
CA LYS A 32 11.72 -17.67 -2.67
C LYS A 32 12.12 -18.91 -3.46
N SER A 33 11.27 -19.34 -4.38
CA SER A 33 11.52 -20.53 -5.18
C SER A 33 11.24 -20.25 -6.65
N GLY A 34 12.22 -20.47 -7.52
CA GLY A 34 12.05 -20.41 -8.97
C GLY A 34 11.39 -21.69 -9.49
N SER A 35 10.96 -21.70 -10.75
CA SER A 35 10.36 -22.92 -11.33
C SER A 35 10.48 -23.08 -12.84
N GLU A 36 10.49 -24.33 -13.32
CA GLU A 36 10.64 -24.75 -14.74
C GLU A 36 9.43 -25.60 -15.25
N LEU A 37 9.13 -25.58 -16.56
CA LEU A 37 7.95 -26.23 -17.16
C LEU A 37 8.27 -27.62 -17.78
N HIS A 38 7.71 -28.71 -17.23
CA HIS A 38 7.83 -30.07 -17.77
C HIS A 38 6.49 -30.63 -18.29
N SER A 39 6.53 -31.38 -19.40
CA SER A 39 5.35 -31.83 -20.20
C SER A 39 4.42 -32.89 -19.55
N LYS A 40 4.55 -33.17 -18.25
CA LYS A 40 3.64 -34.03 -17.47
C LYS A 40 3.25 -33.35 -16.17
N GLY A 41 2.15 -32.60 -16.23
CA GLY A 41 1.62 -31.79 -15.13
C GLY A 41 2.01 -30.32 -15.31
N LYS A 42 1.07 -29.50 -15.78
CA LYS A 42 1.24 -28.06 -15.99
C LYS A 42 1.24 -27.32 -14.65
N HIS A 43 2.27 -27.51 -13.84
CA HIS A 43 2.49 -26.74 -12.63
C HIS A 43 3.95 -26.33 -12.53
N TRP A 44 4.16 -25.12 -12.03
CA TRP A 44 5.47 -24.60 -11.68
C TRP A 44 6.10 -25.49 -10.59
N LYS A 45 7.31 -26.00 -10.86
CA LYS A 45 8.09 -26.84 -9.93
C LYS A 45 9.43 -26.23 -9.63
N THR A 46 9.90 -26.41 -8.41
CA THR A 46 11.19 -25.91 -7.94
C THR A 46 12.33 -26.91 -8.12
N ASP A 47 11.99 -28.09 -8.65
CA ASP A 47 12.94 -29.16 -8.96
C ASP A 47 13.94 -28.67 -10.01
N GLY A 48 15.19 -29.09 -9.88
CA GLY A 48 16.26 -28.65 -10.79
C GLY A 48 16.82 -27.25 -10.50
N ILE A 49 16.34 -26.54 -9.47
CA ILE A 49 16.91 -25.26 -9.04
C ILE A 49 17.73 -25.44 -7.77
N SER A 50 19.01 -25.06 -7.82
CA SER A 50 19.93 -25.14 -6.68
C SER A 50 20.72 -23.84 -6.50
N ASN A 51 21.51 -23.75 -5.41
CA ASN A 51 22.42 -22.63 -5.14
C ASN A 51 21.76 -21.24 -5.14
N VAL A 52 20.50 -21.15 -4.69
CA VAL A 52 19.77 -19.89 -4.62
C VAL A 52 20.41 -18.97 -3.59
N SER A 53 20.86 -17.80 -4.03
CA SER A 53 21.43 -16.76 -3.18
C SER A 53 20.90 -15.39 -3.61
N TYR A 54 20.77 -14.47 -2.65
CA TYR A 54 20.34 -13.10 -2.90
C TYR A 54 21.34 -12.11 -2.30
N LYS A 55 21.91 -11.27 -3.15
CA LYS A 55 22.75 -10.14 -2.75
C LYS A 55 21.89 -8.88 -2.73
N SER A 56 21.53 -8.44 -1.53
CA SER A 56 20.65 -7.28 -1.35
C SER A 56 21.24 -5.97 -1.86
N GLU A 57 22.57 -5.81 -1.82
CA GLU A 57 23.25 -4.58 -2.25
C GLU A 57 23.12 -4.38 -3.77
N ASP A 58 23.35 -5.46 -4.53
CA ASP A 58 23.31 -5.46 -6.00
C ASP A 58 21.91 -5.74 -6.56
N ARG A 59 20.93 -6.01 -5.69
CA ARG A 59 19.59 -6.53 -6.03
C ARG A 59 19.65 -7.78 -6.92
N LEU A 60 20.69 -8.60 -6.77
CA LEU A 60 20.98 -9.73 -7.64
C LEU A 60 20.55 -11.05 -7.00
N ILE A 61 19.68 -11.79 -7.69
CA ILE A 61 19.35 -13.18 -7.35
C ILE A 61 20.19 -14.08 -8.25
N THR A 62 20.89 -15.04 -7.65
CA THR A 62 21.68 -16.04 -8.39
C THR A 62 21.19 -17.43 -8.01
N PHE A 63 20.98 -18.28 -9.02
CA PHE A 63 20.61 -19.68 -8.87
C PHE A 63 21.27 -20.51 -9.97
N SER A 64 21.31 -21.82 -9.79
CA SER A 64 21.76 -22.78 -10.79
C SER A 64 20.57 -23.61 -11.24
N LEU A 65 20.55 -23.96 -12.53
CA LEU A 65 19.56 -24.85 -13.11
C LEU A 65 20.22 -26.17 -13.53
N GLU A 66 19.55 -27.29 -13.30
CA GLU A 66 19.95 -28.60 -13.83
C GLU A 66 19.65 -28.71 -15.34
N THR A 67 18.59 -28.04 -15.81
CA THR A 67 18.17 -27.99 -17.22
C THR A 67 17.85 -26.56 -17.65
N LEU A 68 18.02 -26.25 -18.94
CA LEU A 68 17.65 -24.94 -19.47
C LEU A 68 16.16 -24.88 -19.77
N GLY A 69 15.49 -23.88 -19.20
CA GLY A 69 14.07 -23.66 -19.41
C GLY A 69 13.60 -22.30 -18.91
N PRO A 70 12.32 -21.97 -19.14
CA PRO A 70 11.73 -20.74 -18.64
C PRO A 70 11.71 -20.75 -17.12
N VAL A 71 12.08 -19.63 -16.52
CA VAL A 71 12.02 -19.40 -15.08
C VAL A 71 11.14 -18.20 -14.75
N THR A 72 10.47 -18.27 -13.61
CA THR A 72 9.68 -17.15 -13.08
C THR A 72 10.00 -16.89 -11.61
N LEU A 73 9.85 -15.64 -11.18
CA LEU A 73 9.96 -15.22 -9.79
C LEU A 73 8.57 -14.87 -9.27
N ILE A 74 8.14 -15.55 -8.21
CA ILE A 74 6.83 -15.34 -7.60
C ILE A 74 7.00 -14.57 -6.29
N GLN A 75 6.20 -13.51 -6.12
CA GLN A 75 6.10 -12.75 -4.88
C GLN A 75 4.66 -12.83 -4.36
N ASP A 76 4.51 -12.85 -3.03
CA ASP A 76 3.20 -12.76 -2.40
C ASP A 76 2.56 -11.40 -2.72
N ALA A 77 1.41 -11.42 -3.39
CA ALA A 77 0.68 -10.23 -3.81
C ALA A 77 0.16 -9.41 -2.62
N HIS A 78 0.04 -10.02 -1.45
CA HIS A 78 -0.50 -9.42 -0.22
C HIS A 78 0.58 -9.06 0.79
N VAL A 79 1.87 -9.13 0.41
CA VAL A 79 2.99 -8.88 1.33
C VAL A 79 2.97 -7.50 2.00
N ASN A 80 2.38 -6.51 1.33
CA ASN A 80 2.25 -5.12 1.81
C ASN A 80 0.92 -4.87 2.51
N MET A 81 0.14 -5.91 2.82
CA MET A 81 -1.15 -5.83 3.49
C MET A 81 -1.13 -6.72 4.76
N PRO A 82 -1.77 -6.28 5.86
CA PRO A 82 -2.46 -5.01 6.03
C PRO A 82 -1.50 -3.82 6.11
N TYR A 83 -2.02 -2.62 5.85
CA TYR A 83 -1.29 -1.37 6.06
C TYR A 83 -1.12 -1.13 7.56
N GLN A 84 0.03 -0.59 7.96
CA GLN A 84 0.28 -0.20 9.35
C GLN A 84 -0.24 1.20 9.65
N SER A 85 -0.13 2.11 8.68
CA SER A 85 -0.67 3.46 8.75
C SER A 85 -0.76 4.07 7.36
N TRP A 86 -1.54 5.14 7.24
CA TRP A 86 -1.61 5.94 6.03
C TRP A 86 -1.87 7.40 6.40
N GLU A 87 -1.41 8.31 5.53
CA GLU A 87 -1.59 9.75 5.72
C GLU A 87 -1.87 10.40 4.36
N LEU A 88 -2.87 11.28 4.33
CA LEU A 88 -3.16 12.10 3.16
C LEU A 88 -2.88 13.58 3.50
N ARG A 89 -1.78 14.11 2.98
CA ARG A 89 -1.29 15.46 3.32
C ARG A 89 -1.46 16.43 2.15
N PRO A 90 -2.25 17.51 2.29
CA PRO A 90 -2.37 18.51 1.23
C PRO A 90 -1.04 19.23 1.02
N LEU A 91 -0.61 19.33 -0.24
CA LEU A 91 0.61 20.05 -0.61
C LEU A 91 0.28 21.42 -1.22
N ASP A 92 -0.76 21.48 -2.06
CA ASP A 92 -1.27 22.70 -2.69
C ASP A 92 -2.72 22.48 -3.18
N VAL A 93 -3.33 23.47 -3.82
CA VAL A 93 -4.59 23.31 -4.56
C VAL A 93 -4.39 22.24 -5.64
N ASN A 94 -5.25 21.23 -5.64
CA ASN A 94 -5.18 20.08 -6.57
C ASN A 94 -3.87 19.29 -6.49
N LYS A 95 -3.18 19.32 -5.34
CA LYS A 95 -1.97 18.53 -5.10
C LYS A 95 -1.95 17.97 -3.69
N VAL A 96 -1.75 16.67 -3.57
CA VAL A 96 -1.73 15.96 -2.28
C VAL A 96 -0.64 14.88 -2.27
N LEU A 97 -0.10 14.59 -1.09
CA LEU A 97 0.78 13.45 -0.86
C LEU A 97 -0.01 12.38 -0.10
N LEU A 98 -0.13 11.20 -0.69
CA LEU A 98 -0.60 10.00 -0.01
C LEU A 98 0.62 9.18 0.43
N THR A 99 0.77 8.98 1.73
CA THR A 99 1.77 8.07 2.31
C THR A 99 1.06 6.82 2.78
N VAL A 100 1.53 5.64 2.34
CA VAL A 100 1.05 4.34 2.81
C VAL A 100 2.23 3.59 3.40
N THR A 101 2.12 3.25 4.68
CA THR A 101 3.15 2.52 5.42
C THR A 101 2.66 1.10 5.69
N THR A 102 3.49 0.13 5.36
CA THR A 102 3.25 -1.30 5.50
C THR A 102 4.39 -1.92 6.31
N VAL A 103 4.30 -3.22 6.60
CA VAL A 103 5.33 -3.91 7.40
C VAL A 103 6.73 -3.83 6.77
N LEU A 104 6.82 -3.76 5.44
CA LEU A 104 8.10 -3.80 4.72
C LEU A 104 8.43 -2.49 4.00
N THR A 105 7.41 -1.69 3.69
CA THR A 105 7.53 -0.57 2.75
C THR A 105 6.77 0.67 3.22
N GLU A 106 7.38 1.84 3.03
CA GLU A 106 6.69 3.13 3.05
C GLU A 106 6.69 3.68 1.62
N ILE A 107 5.49 3.91 1.07
CA ILE A 107 5.30 4.42 -0.29
C ILE A 107 4.69 5.81 -0.20
N GLN A 108 5.34 6.78 -0.84
CA GLN A 108 4.82 8.14 -0.96
C GLN A 108 4.40 8.43 -2.39
N ILE A 109 3.12 8.73 -2.58
CA ILE A 109 2.49 8.96 -3.87
C ILE A 109 2.04 10.41 -3.92
N GLN A 110 2.56 11.19 -4.87
CA GLN A 110 2.00 12.51 -5.17
C GLN A 110 0.85 12.35 -6.16
N ILE A 111 -0.29 12.94 -5.82
CA ILE A 111 -1.44 13.06 -6.71
C ILE A 111 -1.57 14.55 -7.05
N LYS A 112 -1.52 14.87 -8.34
CA LYS A 112 -1.68 16.24 -8.84
C LYS A 112 -2.61 16.21 -10.04
N GLU A 113 -3.68 17.00 -9.98
CA GLU A 113 -4.71 17.01 -11.03
C GLU A 113 -5.16 15.57 -11.37
N ASN A 114 -5.08 15.16 -12.63
CA ASN A 114 -5.44 13.82 -13.08
C ASN A 114 -4.29 12.80 -13.07
N LEU A 115 -3.18 13.08 -12.38
CA LEU A 115 -1.95 12.30 -12.45
C LEU A 115 -1.42 11.89 -11.07
N CYS A 116 -0.73 10.75 -11.05
CA CYS A 116 -0.04 10.18 -9.90
C CYS A 116 1.45 10.01 -10.22
N MET A 117 2.29 10.13 -9.20
CA MET A 117 3.73 9.93 -9.29
C MET A 117 4.25 9.28 -8.01
N LEU A 118 5.16 8.33 -8.14
CA LEU A 118 5.90 7.77 -7.01
C LEU A 118 6.95 8.79 -6.60
N ALA A 119 6.75 9.42 -5.44
CA ALA A 119 7.62 10.47 -4.92
C ALA A 119 8.80 9.91 -4.13
N SER A 120 8.58 8.86 -3.36
CA SER A 120 9.65 8.09 -2.74
C SER A 120 9.17 6.73 -2.31
N ILE A 121 10.13 5.82 -2.18
CA ILE A 121 9.94 4.54 -1.50
C ILE A 121 11.03 4.28 -0.47
N LYS A 122 10.62 3.75 0.68
CA LYS A 122 11.52 3.16 1.67
C LYS A 122 11.20 1.68 1.82
N LEU A 123 12.21 0.82 1.75
CA LEU A 123 12.12 -0.59 2.16
C LEU A 123 12.93 -0.74 3.44
N ASN A 124 12.35 -1.33 4.49
CA ASN A 124 13.03 -1.57 5.77
C ASN A 124 13.83 -0.34 6.26
N ASP A 125 13.18 0.82 6.26
CA ASP A 125 13.73 2.15 6.66
C ASP A 125 14.88 2.70 5.81
N LYS A 126 15.28 2.02 4.74
CA LYS A 126 16.27 2.51 3.79
C LYS A 126 15.57 3.14 2.59
N LYS A 127 16.02 4.33 2.17
CA LYS A 127 15.53 4.95 0.94
C LYS A 127 16.03 4.15 -0.26
N HIS A 128 15.12 3.74 -1.13
CA HIS A 128 15.46 3.03 -2.36
C HIS A 128 15.07 3.86 -3.56
N SER A 129 15.95 3.94 -4.56
CA SER A 129 15.57 4.44 -5.87
C SER A 129 14.84 3.35 -6.65
N SER A 130 13.74 3.73 -7.27
CA SER A 130 12.95 2.90 -8.17
C SER A 130 12.92 3.53 -9.56
N ILE A 131 12.89 2.71 -10.62
CA ILE A 131 12.79 3.16 -12.01
C ILE A 131 11.49 3.94 -12.29
N LEU A 132 10.52 3.81 -11.37
CA LEU A 132 9.22 4.47 -11.39
C LEU A 132 9.23 5.87 -10.75
N GLU A 133 10.26 6.23 -9.99
CA GLU A 133 10.30 7.54 -9.34
C GLU A 133 10.27 8.67 -10.38
N GLU A 134 9.62 9.77 -10.03
CA GLU A 134 9.53 11.00 -10.84
C GLU A 134 8.76 10.91 -12.17
N LYS A 135 8.09 9.78 -12.45
CA LYS A 135 7.21 9.62 -13.63
C LYS A 135 5.75 9.92 -13.28
N TRP A 136 5.19 10.94 -13.93
CA TRP A 136 3.76 11.22 -13.86
C TRP A 136 2.98 10.31 -14.78
N MET A 137 1.94 9.68 -14.25
CA MET A 137 1.09 8.72 -14.95
C MET A 137 -0.37 8.93 -14.59
N THR A 138 -1.30 8.48 -15.43
CA THR A 138 -2.71 8.40 -15.02
C THR A 138 -2.85 7.40 -13.85
N PRO A 139 -3.87 7.53 -12.98
CA PRO A 139 -4.05 6.61 -11.85
C PRO A 139 -4.05 5.13 -12.26
N VAL A 140 -4.66 4.78 -13.38
CA VAL A 140 -4.70 3.39 -13.88
C VAL A 140 -3.29 2.93 -14.29
N SER A 141 -2.60 3.71 -15.12
CA SER A 141 -1.23 3.39 -15.56
C SER A 141 -0.26 3.33 -14.38
N PHE A 142 -0.44 4.21 -13.39
CA PHE A 142 0.36 4.24 -12.18
C PHE A 142 0.19 2.96 -11.36
N ILE A 143 -1.06 2.49 -11.17
CA ILE A 143 -1.35 1.23 -10.46
C ILE A 143 -0.68 0.04 -11.15
N ILE A 144 -0.79 -0.05 -12.48
CA ILE A 144 -0.20 -1.12 -13.27
C ILE A 144 1.32 -1.10 -13.11
N ALA A 145 1.95 0.05 -13.38
CA ALA A 145 3.40 0.19 -13.28
C ALA A 145 3.91 -0.14 -11.87
N LEU A 146 3.20 0.29 -10.82
CA LEU A 146 3.57 0.01 -9.44
C LEU A 146 3.48 -1.49 -9.10
N LYS A 147 2.47 -2.20 -9.64
CA LYS A 147 2.35 -3.65 -9.50
C LYS A 147 3.44 -4.40 -10.25
N GLU A 148 3.71 -4.03 -11.50
CA GLU A 148 4.78 -4.61 -12.33
C GLU A 148 6.16 -4.43 -11.69
N ALA A 149 6.37 -3.37 -10.92
CA ALA A 149 7.58 -3.16 -10.13
C ALA A 149 7.63 -3.95 -8.80
N GLY A 150 6.65 -4.82 -8.52
CA GLY A 150 6.58 -5.62 -7.29
C GLY A 150 6.12 -4.83 -6.05
N LEU A 151 5.58 -3.63 -6.24
CA LEU A 151 5.12 -2.73 -5.17
C LEU A 151 3.60 -2.74 -5.05
N ASN A 152 3.01 -3.94 -4.98
CA ASN A 152 1.57 -4.06 -4.91
C ASN A 152 1.04 -3.60 -3.54
N ILE A 153 0.30 -2.49 -3.52
CA ILE A 153 -0.48 -2.02 -2.38
C ILE A 153 -1.98 -1.97 -2.69
N PHE A 154 -2.45 -2.65 -3.75
CA PHE A 154 -3.84 -2.56 -4.21
C PHE A 154 -4.58 -3.88 -4.01
N PRO A 155 -5.48 -3.98 -3.02
CA PRO A 155 -6.19 -5.22 -2.74
C PRO A 155 -7.15 -5.58 -3.89
N THR A 156 -7.29 -6.86 -4.17
CA THR A 156 -8.28 -7.39 -5.12
C THR A 156 -9.57 -7.76 -4.39
N GLY A 157 -10.62 -8.14 -5.14
CA GLY A 157 -11.88 -8.60 -4.56
C GLY A 157 -11.73 -9.76 -3.57
N HIS A 158 -10.70 -10.57 -3.73
CA HIS A 158 -10.45 -11.79 -2.96
C HIS A 158 -9.37 -11.61 -1.88
N SER A 159 -8.79 -10.40 -1.73
CA SER A 159 -7.73 -10.15 -0.74
C SER A 159 -8.13 -10.46 0.70
N HIS A 160 -9.43 -10.42 1.02
CA HIS A 160 -9.94 -10.73 2.36
C HIS A 160 -9.76 -12.21 2.77
N PHE A 161 -9.51 -13.12 1.81
CA PHE A 161 -9.16 -14.50 2.12
C PHE A 161 -7.70 -14.69 2.56
N TYR A 162 -6.84 -13.75 2.18
CA TYR A 162 -5.38 -13.86 2.34
C TYR A 162 -4.82 -12.87 3.38
N VAL A 163 -5.54 -11.76 3.62
CA VAL A 163 -5.16 -10.75 4.61
C VAL A 163 -6.03 -10.92 5.84
N VAL A 164 -5.40 -11.27 6.96
CA VAL A 164 -6.07 -11.25 8.27
C VAL A 164 -6.20 -9.81 8.73
N ILE A 165 -7.32 -9.18 8.38
CA ILE A 165 -7.70 -7.86 8.90
C ILE A 165 -8.18 -8.08 10.34
N ASN A 166 -7.33 -7.75 11.31
CA ASN A 166 -7.78 -7.61 12.69
C ASN A 166 -8.20 -6.15 12.86
N TYR A 167 -9.47 -5.90 13.20
CA TYR A 167 -9.91 -4.58 13.65
C TYR A 167 -9.18 -4.26 14.96
N LYS A 168 -8.02 -3.61 14.85
CA LYS A 168 -7.19 -3.22 15.99
C LYS A 168 -7.41 -1.74 16.24
N VAL A 169 -8.34 -1.45 17.14
CA VAL A 169 -8.37 -0.15 17.81
C VAL A 169 -7.22 -0.16 18.81
N ARG A 170 -6.20 0.67 18.58
CA ARG A 170 -5.11 0.89 19.54
C ARG A 170 -4.97 2.38 19.81
N GLU A 171 -5.08 2.73 21.07
CA GLU A 171 -4.61 3.99 21.63
C GLU A 171 -3.07 3.99 21.64
N HIS A 172 -2.46 5.06 21.14
CA HIS A 172 -1.02 5.29 21.22
C HIS A 172 -0.77 6.27 22.37
N LEU A 173 0.00 5.84 23.38
CA LEU A 173 0.59 6.75 24.36
C LEU A 173 2.02 7.06 23.92
N PRO A 174 2.34 8.29 23.50
CA PRO A 174 3.72 8.68 23.31
C PRO A 174 4.32 8.98 24.68
N LYS A 175 5.46 8.36 24.99
CA LYS A 175 6.52 9.17 25.60
C LYS A 175 6.95 10.15 24.52
N GLU A 176 6.55 11.41 24.74
CA GLU A 176 6.72 12.57 23.89
C GLU A 176 8.22 12.91 23.65
N GLU A 177 8.62 13.85 22.79
CA GLU A 177 7.83 14.99 22.28
C GLU A 177 8.31 15.45 20.89
N PRO A 178 7.40 15.91 19.99
CA PRO A 178 7.22 17.37 19.87
C PRO A 178 5.83 17.87 19.44
N ILE A 179 5.63 19.17 19.70
CA ILE A 179 4.46 20.06 19.55
C ILE A 179 3.51 19.98 20.75
N GLN A 180 3.53 21.04 21.56
CA GLN A 180 2.58 21.32 22.63
C GLN A 180 1.15 21.36 22.07
N LYS A 181 0.49 20.20 22.05
CA LYS A 181 -0.93 19.95 21.77
C LYS A 181 -1.47 20.57 20.48
N PRO A 182 -1.39 19.88 19.34
CA PRO A 182 -2.26 20.18 18.22
C PRO A 182 -3.72 19.96 18.66
N ASN A 183 -4.62 20.88 18.31
CA ASN A 183 -6.04 20.78 18.63
C ASN A 183 -6.73 19.82 17.64
N TRP A 184 -6.46 18.52 17.78
CA TRP A 184 -7.13 17.49 17.00
C TRP A 184 -8.61 17.44 17.38
N THR A 185 -9.49 17.45 16.38
CA THR A 185 -10.91 17.23 16.59
C THR A 185 -11.26 15.85 16.06
N LEU A 186 -11.78 14.99 16.93
CA LEU A 186 -12.23 13.66 16.56
C LEU A 186 -13.59 13.73 15.88
N LEU A 187 -13.71 13.11 14.71
CA LEU A 187 -14.94 13.06 13.93
C LEU A 187 -15.44 11.62 13.84
N MET A 188 -16.73 11.42 14.05
CA MET A 188 -17.42 10.16 13.81
C MET A 188 -18.29 10.28 12.58
N PHE A 189 -18.14 9.35 11.65
CA PHE A 189 -18.99 9.23 10.46
C PHE A 189 -19.60 7.83 10.38
N SER A 190 -20.92 7.77 10.28
CA SER A 190 -21.71 6.59 9.99
C SER A 190 -22.54 6.84 8.73
N GLY A 191 -23.11 5.78 8.13
CA GLY A 191 -23.83 5.90 6.85
C GLY A 191 -24.99 6.90 6.85
N ASP A 192 -25.49 7.29 8.02
CA ASP A 192 -26.59 8.24 8.22
C ASP A 192 -26.20 9.56 8.88
N ARG A 193 -25.01 9.67 9.47
CA ARG A 193 -24.65 10.83 10.31
C ARG A 193 -23.15 11.08 10.40
N ALA A 194 -22.79 12.35 10.47
CA ALA A 194 -21.45 12.82 10.77
C ALA A 194 -21.52 13.74 12.00
N GLN A 195 -20.67 13.53 13.01
CA GLN A 195 -20.57 14.41 14.19
C GLN A 195 -19.12 14.66 14.64
N SER A 196 -18.89 15.81 15.28
CA SER A 196 -17.67 16.08 16.05
C SER A 196 -17.82 15.55 17.47
N LEU A 197 -16.85 14.78 17.94
CA LEU A 197 -16.86 14.20 19.27
C LEU A 197 -16.32 15.18 20.30
N LYS A 198 -16.90 15.16 21.51
CA LYS A 198 -16.41 15.89 22.69
C LYS A 198 -15.08 15.34 23.19
N ILE A 199 -14.81 14.06 22.92
CA ILE A 199 -13.56 13.41 23.28
C ILE A 199 -12.40 13.88 22.39
N ASN A 200 -11.20 13.76 22.94
CA ASN A 200 -9.95 13.93 22.24
C ASN A 200 -9.16 12.61 22.26
N GLU A 201 -8.04 12.56 21.54
CA GLU A 201 -7.21 11.35 21.44
C GLU A 201 -6.67 10.85 22.81
N SER A 202 -6.70 11.70 23.83
CA SER A 202 -6.24 11.42 25.20
C SER A 202 -7.37 11.13 26.20
N SER A 203 -8.61 10.93 25.74
CA SER A 203 -9.75 10.67 26.63
C SER A 203 -9.77 9.20 27.05
N ASP A 204 -9.84 8.95 28.37
CA ASP A 204 -9.76 7.59 28.96
C ASP A 204 -10.84 6.61 28.47
N ALA A 205 -11.95 7.13 27.91
CA ALA A 205 -13.04 6.33 27.39
C ALA A 205 -13.62 6.95 26.12
N PHE A 206 -13.98 6.07 25.18
CA PHE A 206 -14.75 6.46 24.01
C PHE A 206 -16.12 7.00 24.42
N SER A 207 -16.54 8.10 23.79
CA SER A 207 -17.87 8.67 23.97
C SER A 207 -18.35 9.27 22.66
N GLU A 208 -19.60 8.95 22.30
CA GLU A 208 -20.30 9.52 21.14
C GLU A 208 -20.89 10.90 21.42
N ALA A 209 -20.63 11.49 22.59
CA ALA A 209 -21.17 12.79 22.95
C ALA A 209 -20.67 13.86 21.98
N LEU A 210 -21.62 14.66 21.46
CA LEU A 210 -21.34 15.80 20.61
C LEU A 210 -20.48 16.84 21.34
N LYS A 211 -19.53 17.41 20.60
CA LYS A 211 -18.80 18.60 21.06
C LYS A 211 -19.80 19.74 21.27
N GLU A 212 -19.64 20.48 22.36
CA GLU A 212 -20.51 21.61 22.69
C GLU A 212 -20.56 22.59 21.51
N GLU A 213 -21.76 23.08 21.18
CA GLU A 213 -22.06 23.96 20.03
C GLU A 213 -21.93 23.32 18.63
N THR A 214 -21.86 22.00 18.52
CA THR A 214 -21.89 21.30 17.22
C THR A 214 -23.21 20.55 17.01
N GLU A 215 -23.62 20.39 15.75
CA GLU A 215 -24.84 19.67 15.36
C GLU A 215 -24.52 18.37 14.61
N PHE A 216 -25.54 17.55 14.40
CA PHE A 216 -25.43 16.41 13.50
C PHE A 216 -25.53 16.87 12.05
N HIS A 217 -24.73 16.25 11.18
CA HIS A 217 -24.79 16.52 9.75
C HIS A 217 -25.04 15.23 8.96
N SER A 218 -25.77 15.35 7.85
CA SER A 218 -26.05 14.23 6.95
C SER A 218 -24.81 13.73 6.21
N THR A 219 -23.81 14.59 6.00
CA THR A 219 -22.53 14.20 5.38
C THR A 219 -21.36 14.90 6.05
N LEU A 220 -20.16 14.31 5.92
CA LEU A 220 -18.91 14.92 6.37
C LEU A 220 -18.69 16.31 5.74
N TYR A 221 -19.11 16.51 4.49
CA TYR A 221 -19.01 17.83 3.83
C TYR A 221 -19.82 18.91 4.54
N HIS A 222 -21.06 18.62 4.95
CA HIS A 222 -21.90 19.57 5.65
C HIS A 222 -21.32 19.92 7.02
N MET A 223 -20.76 18.92 7.73
CA MET A 223 -20.04 19.20 8.97
C MET A 223 -18.80 20.07 8.74
N VAL A 224 -17.96 19.72 7.76
CA VAL A 224 -16.75 20.49 7.44
C VAL A 224 -17.10 21.92 7.10
N LYS A 225 -18.21 22.16 6.41
CA LYS A 225 -18.66 23.50 6.05
C LYS A 225 -18.91 24.40 7.27
N ASP A 226 -19.30 23.84 8.41
CA ASP A 226 -19.67 24.62 9.58
C ASP A 226 -18.46 25.04 10.42
N PHE A 227 -17.38 24.27 10.39
CA PHE A 227 -16.13 24.62 11.09
C PHE A 227 -15.00 25.15 10.18
N ALA A 228 -15.06 24.91 8.87
CA ALA A 228 -14.00 25.32 7.95
C ALA A 228 -13.99 26.84 7.73
N SER A 229 -12.78 27.42 7.67
CA SER A 229 -12.63 28.84 7.32
C SER A 229 -13.15 29.15 5.91
N LYS A 230 -13.44 30.42 5.64
CA LYS A 230 -13.86 30.87 4.30
C LYS A 230 -12.79 30.54 3.24
N GLU A 231 -11.52 30.64 3.60
CA GLU A 231 -10.38 30.27 2.74
C GLU A 231 -10.36 28.77 2.45
N ALA A 232 -10.58 27.93 3.47
CA ALA A 232 -10.65 26.49 3.31
C ALA A 232 -11.84 26.09 2.42
N MET A 233 -13.02 26.68 2.63
CA MET A 233 -14.20 26.44 1.79
C MET A 233 -14.01 26.94 0.36
N LYS A 234 -13.27 28.03 0.16
CA LYS A 234 -12.89 28.49 -1.18
C LYS A 234 -12.00 27.46 -1.87
N LYS A 235 -11.00 26.90 -1.18
CA LYS A 235 -10.15 25.83 -1.74
C LYS A 235 -10.95 24.60 -2.15
N VAL A 236 -11.86 24.13 -1.30
CA VAL A 236 -12.74 22.98 -1.60
C VAL A 236 -13.58 23.25 -2.85
N ARG A 237 -14.10 24.47 -3.01
CA ARG A 237 -14.90 24.87 -4.19
C ARG A 237 -14.07 25.08 -5.46
N CYS A 238 -12.79 25.42 -5.32
CA CYS A 238 -11.87 25.64 -6.45
C CYS A 238 -11.11 24.38 -6.86
N SER A 239 -11.29 23.26 -6.16
CA SER A 239 -10.70 21.99 -6.55
C SER A 239 -11.24 21.50 -7.88
N SER A 240 -10.36 20.99 -8.74
CA SER A 240 -10.73 20.41 -10.03
C SER A 240 -11.46 19.08 -9.82
N CYS A 241 -12.52 18.82 -10.57
CA CYS A 241 -13.19 17.51 -10.55
C CYS A 241 -12.22 16.38 -10.89
N GLN A 242 -11.30 16.59 -11.83
CA GLN A 242 -10.28 15.61 -12.21
C GLN A 242 -9.32 15.25 -11.07
N PHE A 243 -9.02 16.23 -10.22
CA PHE A 243 -8.23 16.00 -9.01
C PHE A 243 -8.99 15.15 -7.99
N VAL A 244 -10.25 15.52 -7.74
CA VAL A 244 -11.13 14.76 -6.83
C VAL A 244 -11.27 13.32 -7.33
N ASP A 245 -11.50 13.12 -8.62
CA ASP A 245 -11.63 11.80 -9.24
C ASP A 245 -10.35 10.96 -9.06
N SER A 246 -9.17 11.57 -9.21
CA SER A 246 -7.89 10.85 -9.04
C SER A 246 -7.63 10.46 -7.59
N VAL A 247 -7.93 11.36 -6.64
CA VAL A 247 -7.85 11.05 -5.21
C VAL A 247 -8.82 9.93 -4.86
N CYS A 248 -10.08 10.03 -5.27
CA CYS A 248 -11.08 8.98 -5.07
C CYS A 248 -10.65 7.65 -5.68
N HIS A 249 -10.14 7.66 -6.91
CA HIS A 249 -9.67 6.47 -7.59
C HIS A 249 -8.53 5.79 -6.82
N MET A 250 -7.56 6.55 -6.34
CA MET A 250 -6.45 6.02 -5.53
C MET A 250 -6.93 5.48 -4.19
N LEU A 251 -7.82 6.18 -3.48
CA LEU A 251 -8.37 5.73 -2.20
C LEU A 251 -9.23 4.46 -2.34
N LEU A 252 -10.04 4.37 -3.40
CA LEU A 252 -10.87 3.19 -3.68
C LEU A 252 -10.03 1.99 -4.14
N SER A 253 -8.96 2.25 -4.89
CA SER A 253 -8.04 1.20 -5.36
C SER A 253 -7.17 0.65 -4.23
N THR A 254 -6.74 1.50 -3.30
CA THR A 254 -5.96 1.09 -2.13
C THR A 254 -6.84 0.53 -1.01
N ARG A 255 -8.11 0.93 -0.91
CA ARG A 255 -9.03 0.47 0.15
C ARG A 255 -8.44 0.65 1.55
N LEU A 256 -7.79 1.79 1.80
CA LEU A 256 -7.07 2.08 3.05
C LEU A 256 -7.94 1.80 4.28
N LEU A 257 -9.20 2.22 4.26
CA LEU A 257 -10.15 2.04 5.37
C LEU A 257 -10.53 0.57 5.66
N SER A 258 -10.30 -0.34 4.73
CA SER A 258 -10.63 -1.76 4.89
C SER A 258 -9.41 -2.61 5.25
N TYR A 259 -8.20 -2.13 4.95
CA TYR A 259 -6.96 -2.90 5.08
C TYR A 259 -5.92 -2.22 5.98
N SER A 260 -6.30 -1.19 6.76
CA SER A 260 -5.50 -0.56 7.82
C SER A 260 -5.82 -1.11 9.21
#